data_AF-A0A376DAN5-F1
#
_entry.id   AF-A0A376DAN5-F1
#
_cell.length_a   1.000
_cell.length_b   1.000
_cell.length_c   1.000
_cell.angle_alpha   90.00
_cell.angle_beta   90.00
_cell.angle_gamma   90.00
#
_symmetry.space_group_name_H-M   'P 1'
#
loop_
_entity.id
_entity.type
_entity.pdbx_description
1 polymer ?
#
loop_
_entity_poly.entity_id
_entity_poly.type
_entity_poly.pdbx_seq_one_letter_code
_entity_poly.pdbx_strand_id
1 'polypeptide(L)'
;MLQVTSDQWLSWLSLYFWPLLRVLALISTAPILSERSVPKRVKLGLAMMITFAIAPSLPANDVPVFSFFALWLAVQQILIGIALGFTMQFAFAAVRTAGEIIGLQMGLSFATFVDPASHLNMPVLARIMDMLALLLFLTFNGHLWLISLLVDTFHTPADWWRTVEQQCVSGTHQSREFDFP
;
A
#
# COMPACT_ATOMS: atom_id res chain seq x y z
N MET A 1 -20.68 26.53 26.03
CA MET A 1 -19.89 25.36 26.47
C MET A 1 -19.99 24.34 25.35
N LEU A 2 -18.90 24.01 24.65
CA LEU A 2 -18.93 23.03 23.55
C LEU A 2 -19.16 21.64 24.18
N GLN A 3 -20.41 21.16 24.19
CA GLN A 3 -20.72 19.79 24.58
C GLN A 3 -20.37 18.88 23.40
N VAL A 4 -19.13 18.39 23.37
CA VAL A 4 -18.71 17.35 22.43
C VAL A 4 -19.41 16.05 22.85
N THR A 5 -20.41 15.63 22.08
CA THR A 5 -21.08 14.34 22.30
C THR A 5 -20.14 13.20 21.90
N SER A 6 -20.24 12.06 22.59
CA SER A 6 -19.40 10.88 22.32
C SER A 6 -19.49 10.43 20.86
N ASP A 7 -20.67 10.58 20.24
CA ASP A 7 -20.94 10.21 18.85
C ASP A 7 -20.18 11.09 17.84
N GLN A 8 -20.02 12.39 18.14
CA GLN A 8 -19.30 13.33 17.26
C GLN A 8 -17.78 13.06 17.26
N TRP A 9 -17.25 12.55 18.38
CA TRP A 9 -15.84 12.14 18.46
C TRP A 9 -15.58 10.85 17.67
N LEU A 10 -16.51 9.91 17.74
CA LEU A 10 -16.45 8.64 17.01
C LEU A 10 -16.53 8.84 15.49
N SER A 11 -17.33 9.78 15.00
CA SER A 11 -17.41 10.07 13.56
C SER A 11 -16.11 10.66 13.03
N TRP A 12 -15.49 11.61 13.74
CA TRP A 12 -14.17 12.13 13.38
C TRP A 12 -13.10 11.05 13.40
N LEU A 13 -13.07 10.21 14.45
CA LEU A 13 -12.13 9.11 14.53
C LEU A 13 -12.27 8.15 13.34
N SER A 14 -13.51 7.79 12.99
CA SER A 14 -13.81 6.86 11.88
C SER A 14 -13.29 7.40 10.55
N LEU A 15 -13.45 8.71 10.31
CA LEU A 15 -13.00 9.37 9.08
C LEU A 15 -11.48 9.27 8.87
N TYR A 16 -10.70 9.43 9.94
CA TYR A 16 -9.23 9.31 9.87
C TYR A 16 -8.71 7.88 9.95
N PHE A 17 -9.45 6.97 10.59
CA PHE A 17 -8.99 5.61 10.85
C PHE A 17 -8.82 4.77 9.57
N TRP A 18 -9.78 4.85 8.63
CA TRP A 18 -9.73 4.06 7.40
C TRP A 18 -8.57 4.43 6.47
N PRO A 19 -8.34 5.71 6.14
CA PRO A 19 -7.22 6.08 5.28
C PRO A 19 -5.88 5.81 5.98
N LEU A 20 -5.81 5.94 7.31
CA LEU A 20 -4.62 5.64 8.09
C LEU A 20 -4.18 4.18 7.93
N LEU A 21 -5.12 3.22 8.01
CA LEU A 21 -4.81 1.80 7.84
C LEU A 21 -4.18 1.52 6.47
N ARG A 22 -4.73 2.10 5.40
CA ARG A 22 -4.23 1.90 4.03
C ARG A 22 -2.87 2.56 3.82
N VAL A 23 -2.71 3.81 4.26
CA VAL A 23 -1.44 4.55 4.18
C VAL A 23 -0.34 3.82 4.96
N LEU A 24 -0.66 3.31 6.16
CA LEU A 24 0.28 2.55 6.98
C LEU A 24 0.66 1.22 6.32
N ALA A 25 -0.30 0.50 5.73
CA ALA A 25 -0.03 -0.72 4.97
C ALA A 25 0.90 -0.47 3.79
N LEU A 26 0.68 0.61 3.04
CA LEU A 26 1.52 1.01 1.91
C LEU A 26 2.92 1.44 2.35
N ILE A 27 3.07 2.26 3.41
CA ILE A 27 4.39 2.69 3.92
C ILE A 27 5.17 1.50 4.48
N SER A 28 4.50 0.54 5.12
CA SER A 28 5.15 -0.65 5.65
C SER A 28 5.68 -1.59 4.55
N THR A 29 5.01 -1.61 3.40
CA THR A 29 5.34 -2.50 2.27
C THR A 29 6.17 -1.82 1.18
N ALA A 30 6.21 -0.48 1.12
CA ALA A 30 7.05 0.22 0.16
C ALA A 30 8.54 0.01 0.50
N PRO A 31 9.35 -0.60 -0.38
CA PRO A 31 10.73 -1.01 -0.06
C PRO A 31 11.63 0.18 0.30
N ILE A 32 11.40 1.34 -0.34
CA ILE A 32 12.17 2.59 -0.17
C ILE A 32 11.90 3.27 1.17
N LEU A 33 10.64 3.25 1.62
CA LEU A 33 10.22 3.83 2.91
C LEU A 33 10.38 2.83 4.06
N SER A 34 10.51 1.54 3.74
CA SER A 34 10.58 0.45 4.69
C SER A 34 12.00 -0.09 4.91
N GLU A 35 13.03 0.70 4.64
CA GLU A 35 14.39 0.28 4.95
C GLU A 35 14.60 0.13 6.47
N ARG A 36 15.45 -0.82 6.88
CA ARG A 36 15.74 -1.12 8.31
C ARG A 36 16.34 0.07 9.06
N SER A 37 16.86 1.05 8.31
CA SER A 37 17.43 2.30 8.80
C SER A 37 16.38 3.23 9.43
N VAL A 38 15.11 3.16 9.00
CA VAL A 38 14.06 4.05 9.51
C VAL A 38 13.32 3.41 10.69
N PRO A 39 13.33 4.02 11.89
CA PRO A 39 12.65 3.47 13.06
C PRO A 39 11.13 3.46 12.82
N LYS A 40 10.46 2.41 13.31
CA LYS A 40 9.00 2.21 13.15
C LYS A 40 8.17 3.42 13.60
N ARG A 41 8.64 4.17 14.59
CA ARG A 41 8.00 5.39 15.09
C ARG A 41 7.93 6.51 14.05
N VAL A 42 9.00 6.70 13.28
CA VAL A 42 9.04 7.72 12.21
C VAL A 42 8.12 7.32 11.07
N LYS A 43 8.07 6.02 10.71
CA LYS A 43 7.12 5.50 9.71
C LYS A 43 5.67 5.78 10.11
N LEU A 44 5.32 5.52 11.37
CA LEU A 44 3.98 5.79 11.89
C LEU A 44 3.66 7.30 11.89
N GLY A 45 4.63 8.14 12.28
CA GLY A 45 4.48 9.60 12.23
C GLY A 45 4.24 10.13 10.82
N LEU A 46 4.99 9.61 9.84
CA LEU A 46 4.87 10.00 8.43
C LEU A 46 3.52 9.53 7.84
N ALA A 47 3.07 8.33 8.20
CA ALA A 47 1.74 7.83 7.84
C ALA A 47 0.63 8.73 8.38
N MET A 48 0.72 9.15 9.65
CA MET A 48 -0.24 10.07 10.26
C MET A 48 -0.24 11.43 9.57
N MET A 49 0.93 11.98 9.24
CA MET A 49 1.05 13.26 8.55
C MET A 49 0.40 13.23 7.15
N ILE A 50 0.66 12.18 6.37
CA ILE A 50 0.05 11.99 5.05
C ILE A 50 -1.47 11.81 5.17
N THR A 51 -1.91 11.00 6.12
CA THR A 51 -3.35 10.79 6.39
C THR A 51 -4.04 12.11 6.69
N PHE A 52 -3.44 12.96 7.54
CA PHE A 52 -4.02 14.23 7.92
C PHE A 52 -4.13 15.22 6.74
N ALA A 53 -3.19 15.14 5.79
CA ALA A 53 -3.21 15.95 4.58
C ALA A 53 -4.27 15.47 3.57
N ILE A 54 -4.52 14.15 3.48
CA ILE A 54 -5.43 13.53 2.51
C ILE A 54 -6.87 13.47 3.04
N ALA A 55 -7.08 13.24 4.34
CA ALA A 55 -8.39 13.08 4.94
C ALA A 55 -9.46 14.15 4.58
N PRO A 56 -9.16 15.47 4.53
CA PRO A 56 -10.18 16.46 4.21
C PRO A 56 -10.67 16.43 2.75
N SER A 57 -9.93 15.79 1.84
CA SER A 57 -10.34 15.70 0.42
C SER A 57 -11.18 14.46 0.12
N LEU A 58 -11.40 13.55 1.09
CA LEU A 58 -12.19 12.34 0.89
C LEU A 58 -13.66 12.54 1.33
N PRO A 59 -14.62 11.98 0.59
CA PRO A 59 -15.99 11.90 1.07
C PRO A 59 -16.05 11.02 2.32
N ALA A 60 -16.72 11.51 3.37
CA ALA A 60 -16.85 10.81 4.63
C ALA A 60 -17.55 9.45 4.42
N ASN A 61 -16.90 8.37 4.84
CA ASN A 61 -17.49 7.05 4.86
C ASN A 61 -17.91 6.73 6.30
N ASP A 62 -19.19 6.92 6.60
CA ASP A 62 -19.77 6.75 7.95
C ASP A 62 -20.01 5.28 8.29
N VAL A 63 -18.99 4.43 8.14
CA VAL A 63 -19.05 3.06 8.63
C VAL A 63 -18.61 3.02 10.09
N PRO A 64 -19.50 2.65 11.03
CA PRO A 64 -19.15 2.59 12.45
C PRO A 64 -18.06 1.54 12.71
N VAL A 65 -16.98 1.95 13.39
CA VAL A 65 -15.76 1.16 13.64
C VAL A 65 -16.03 -0.15 14.40
N PHE A 66 -17.13 -0.21 15.17
CA PHE A 66 -17.49 -1.35 16.04
C PHE A 66 -18.49 -2.33 15.43
N SER A 67 -18.70 -2.31 14.11
CA SER A 67 -19.56 -3.28 13.43
C SER A 67 -18.77 -4.46 12.85
N PHE A 68 -19.39 -5.63 12.72
CA PHE A 68 -18.80 -6.79 12.02
C PHE A 68 -18.39 -6.43 10.57
N PHE A 69 -19.15 -5.53 9.93
CA PHE A 69 -18.85 -5.01 8.60
C PHE A 69 -17.55 -4.17 8.56
N ALA A 70 -17.17 -3.53 9.69
CA ALA A 70 -15.94 -2.76 9.79
C ALA A 70 -14.70 -3.66 9.70
N LEU A 71 -14.73 -4.86 10.28
CA LEU A 71 -13.62 -5.80 10.17
C LEU A 71 -13.36 -6.19 8.69
N TRP A 72 -14.44 -6.49 7.96
CA TRP A 72 -14.35 -6.80 6.53
C TRP A 72 -13.78 -5.63 5.73
N LEU A 73 -14.26 -4.42 5.98
CA LEU A 73 -13.76 -3.21 5.34
C LEU A 73 -12.27 -2.98 5.66
N ALA A 74 -11.83 -3.24 6.90
CA ALA A 74 -10.44 -3.06 7.32
C ALA A 74 -9.50 -3.98 6.55
N VAL A 75 -9.88 -5.24 6.38
CA VAL A 75 -9.12 -6.21 5.59
C VAL A 75 -9.00 -5.73 4.15
N GLN A 76 -10.07 -5.24 3.54
CA GLN A 76 -10.03 -4.69 2.18
C GLN A 76 -9.07 -3.50 2.07
N GLN A 77 -9.12 -2.55 3.02
CA GLN A 77 -8.21 -1.38 3.02
C GLN A 77 -6.74 -1.78 3.11
N ILE A 78 -6.43 -2.74 3.99
CA ILE A 78 -5.08 -3.26 4.17
C ILE A 78 -4.63 -4.01 2.92
N LEU A 79 -5.49 -4.85 2.33
CA LEU A 79 -5.15 -5.64 1.14
C LEU A 79 -4.80 -4.76 -0.06
N ILE A 80 -5.56 -3.67 -0.27
CA ILE A 80 -5.28 -2.68 -1.31
C ILE A 80 -3.93 -1.99 -1.07
N GLY A 81 -3.67 -1.54 0.16
CA GLY A 81 -2.39 -0.91 0.52
C GLY A 81 -1.20 -1.85 0.33
N ILE A 82 -1.36 -3.12 0.69
CA ILE A 82 -0.35 -4.18 0.49
C ILE A 82 -0.13 -4.44 -1.01
N ALA A 83 -1.18 -4.53 -1.82
CA ALA A 83 -1.07 -4.80 -3.25
C ALA A 83 -0.27 -3.71 -3.98
N LEU A 84 -0.52 -2.44 -3.66
CA LEU A 84 0.25 -1.31 -4.19
C LEU A 84 1.73 -1.39 -3.78
N GLY A 85 2.01 -1.64 -2.51
CA GLY A 85 3.38 -1.76 -2.03
C GLY A 85 4.13 -2.95 -2.60
N PHE A 86 3.48 -4.12 -2.76
CA PHE A 86 4.08 -5.31 -3.36
C PHE A 86 4.42 -5.12 -4.83
N THR A 87 3.55 -4.45 -5.59
CA THR A 87 3.83 -4.11 -6.99
C THR A 87 5.15 -3.35 -7.11
N MET A 88 5.40 -2.44 -6.16
CA MET A 88 6.65 -1.71 -6.13
C MET A 88 7.84 -2.55 -5.63
N GLN A 89 7.62 -3.44 -4.65
CA GLN A 89 8.65 -4.39 -4.23
C GLN A 89 9.14 -5.25 -5.40
N PHE A 90 8.25 -5.69 -6.30
CA PHE A 90 8.66 -6.48 -7.47
C PHE A 90 9.62 -5.74 -8.39
N ALA A 91 9.43 -4.43 -8.60
CA ALA A 91 10.34 -3.63 -9.42
C ALA A 91 11.77 -3.61 -8.84
N PHE A 92 11.91 -3.38 -7.53
CA PHE A 92 13.22 -3.39 -6.85
C PHE A 92 13.81 -4.80 -6.72
N ALA A 93 12.98 -5.79 -6.42
CA ALA A 93 13.39 -7.18 -6.34
C ALA A 93 13.94 -7.68 -7.69
N ALA A 94 13.34 -7.27 -8.81
CA ALA A 94 13.84 -7.62 -10.14
C ALA A 94 15.25 -7.07 -10.38
N VAL A 95 15.49 -5.79 -10.07
CA VAL A 95 16.82 -5.17 -10.22
C VAL A 95 17.86 -5.81 -9.31
N ARG A 96 17.49 -6.07 -8.06
CA ARG A 96 18.35 -6.76 -7.10
C ARG A 96 18.74 -8.16 -7.57
N THR A 97 17.76 -8.95 -8.00
CA THR A 97 17.98 -10.31 -8.52
C THR A 97 18.85 -10.29 -9.77
N ALA A 98 18.67 -9.31 -10.66
CA ALA A 98 19.55 -9.14 -11.82
C ALA A 98 21.00 -8.86 -11.40
N GLY A 99 21.21 -7.98 -10.41
CA GLY A 99 22.55 -7.71 -9.85
C GLY A 99 23.18 -8.94 -9.17
N GLU A 100 22.37 -9.78 -8.54
CA GLU A 100 22.82 -11.05 -7.97
C GLU A 100 23.29 -12.03 -9.07
N ILE A 101 22.50 -12.22 -10.12
CA ILE A 101 22.83 -13.11 -11.25
C ILE A 101 24.13 -12.67 -11.94
N ILE A 102 24.28 -11.37 -12.22
CA ILE A 102 25.50 -10.83 -12.84
C ILE A 102 26.70 -11.03 -11.89
N GLY A 103 26.51 -10.79 -10.59
CA GLY A 103 27.57 -10.99 -9.60
C GLY A 103 28.05 -12.43 -9.52
N LEU A 104 27.12 -13.39 -9.58
CA LEU A 104 27.43 -14.83 -9.61
C LEU A 104 28.23 -15.20 -10.86
N GLN A 105 27.88 -14.64 -12.04
CA GLN A 105 28.59 -14.87 -13.30
C GLN A 105 30.00 -14.28 -13.33
N MET A 106 30.25 -13.18 -12.61
CA MET A 106 31.58 -12.57 -12.48
C MET A 106 32.54 -13.35 -11.55
N GLY A 107 32.09 -14.48 -10.97
CA GLY A 107 32.93 -15.32 -10.13
C GLY A 107 32.93 -14.95 -8.64
N LEU A 108 32.10 -13.98 -8.20
CA LEU A 108 31.93 -13.67 -6.77
C LEU A 108 31.37 -14.86 -5.96
N SER A 109 30.76 -15.85 -6.64
CA SER A 109 30.32 -17.11 -6.04
C SER A 109 31.46 -17.95 -5.45
N PHE A 110 32.71 -17.77 -5.88
CA PHE A 110 33.86 -18.50 -5.34
C PHE A 110 34.28 -17.97 -3.96
N ALA A 111 34.06 -16.69 -3.67
CA ALA A 111 34.39 -16.09 -2.38
C ALA A 111 33.57 -16.69 -1.22
N THR A 112 32.33 -17.11 -1.51
CA THR A 112 31.42 -17.72 -0.53
C THR A 112 31.90 -19.10 -0.05
N PHE A 113 32.70 -19.81 -0.86
CA PHE A 113 33.31 -21.09 -0.47
C PHE A 113 34.57 -20.91 0.39
N VAL A 114 35.26 -19.78 0.26
CA VAL A 114 36.53 -19.51 0.96
C VAL A 114 36.28 -18.93 2.36
N ASP A 115 35.24 -18.12 2.54
CA ASP A 115 34.81 -17.62 3.85
C ASP A 115 33.28 -17.69 4.04
N PRO A 116 32.77 -18.86 4.47
CA PRO A 116 31.35 -19.05 4.80
C PRO A 116 30.94 -18.37 6.11
N ALA A 117 31.89 -17.87 6.92
CA ALA A 117 31.62 -17.16 8.17
C ALA A 117 31.37 -15.67 7.92
N SER A 118 31.91 -15.11 6.84
CA SER A 118 31.45 -13.80 6.36
C SER A 118 30.00 -13.93 5.92
N HIS A 119 29.10 -13.24 6.62
CA HIS A 119 27.70 -13.11 6.23
C HIS A 119 27.55 -12.24 4.96
N LEU A 120 28.35 -12.47 3.91
CA LEU A 120 28.22 -11.89 2.58
C LEU A 120 27.02 -12.54 1.86
N ASN A 121 25.84 -12.43 2.48
CA ASN A 121 24.56 -12.91 1.94
C ASN A 121 24.03 -12.04 0.79
N MET A 122 24.76 -10.99 0.40
CA MET A 122 24.41 -10.15 -0.73
C MET A 122 25.65 -9.83 -1.56
N PRO A 123 25.69 -10.22 -2.85
CA PRO A 123 26.74 -9.80 -3.77
C PRO A 123 26.89 -8.27 -3.74
N VAL A 124 28.14 -7.79 -3.67
CA VAL A 124 28.45 -6.35 -3.67
C VAL A 124 27.78 -5.64 -4.86
N LEU A 125 27.74 -6.32 -6.00
CA LEU A 125 27.11 -5.81 -7.22
C LEU A 125 25.58 -5.62 -7.06
N ALA A 126 24.88 -6.56 -6.40
CA ALA A 126 23.45 -6.45 -6.14
C ALA A 126 23.14 -5.22 -5.28
N ARG A 127 23.99 -4.94 -4.28
CA ARG A 127 23.87 -3.75 -3.44
C ARG A 127 24.08 -2.45 -4.22
N ILE A 128 25.06 -2.41 -5.13
CA ILE A 128 25.30 -1.24 -5.98
C ILE A 128 24.12 -1.00 -6.93
N MET A 129 23.59 -2.06 -7.55
CA MET A 129 22.42 -1.95 -8.44
C MET A 129 21.16 -1.49 -7.70
N ASP A 130 20.95 -1.97 -6.47
CA ASP A 130 19.84 -1.55 -5.61
C ASP A 130 19.95 -0.05 -5.22
N MET A 131 21.17 0.41 -4.87
CA MET A 131 21.43 1.83 -4.63
C MET A 131 21.21 2.69 -5.87
N LEU A 132 21.62 2.23 -7.05
CA LEU A 132 21.39 2.95 -8.30
C LEU A 132 19.90 3.05 -8.64
N ALA A 133 19.16 1.96 -8.48
CA ALA A 133 17.71 1.93 -8.67
C ALA A 133 16.99 2.90 -7.71
N LEU A 134 17.44 2.95 -6.46
CA LEU A 134 16.93 3.89 -5.46
C LEU A 134 17.16 5.35 -5.90
N LEU A 135 18.36 5.69 -6.36
CA LEU A 135 18.68 7.04 -6.83
C LEU A 135 17.85 7.45 -8.05
N LEU A 136 17.68 6.54 -9.02
CA LEU A 136 16.82 6.77 -10.17
C LEU A 136 15.37 7.00 -9.75
N PHE A 137 14.86 6.17 -8.83
CA PHE A 137 13.50 6.33 -8.30
C PHE A 137 13.29 7.69 -7.61
N LEU A 138 14.27 8.16 -6.82
CA LEU A 138 14.22 9.48 -6.19
C LEU A 138 14.23 10.59 -7.24
N THR A 139 15.00 10.44 -8.31
CA THR A 139 15.10 11.43 -9.40
C THR A 139 13.76 11.59 -10.13
N PHE A 140 13.03 10.50 -10.35
CA PHE A 140 11.69 10.54 -10.96
C PHE A 140 10.57 10.93 -9.99
N ASN A 141 10.89 11.29 -8.74
CA ASN A 141 9.90 11.58 -7.70
C ASN A 141 8.91 10.43 -7.50
N GLY A 142 9.38 9.18 -7.58
CA GLY A 142 8.45 8.06 -7.57
C GLY A 142 7.67 7.91 -6.26
N HIS A 143 8.15 8.51 -5.15
CA HIS A 143 7.40 8.59 -3.89
C HIS A 143 6.13 9.44 -4.03
N LEU A 144 6.18 10.54 -4.81
CA LEU A 144 5.01 11.36 -5.12
C LEU A 144 4.02 10.60 -6.00
N TRP A 145 4.51 9.87 -7.01
CA TRP A 145 3.68 8.99 -7.84
C TRP A 145 2.93 7.95 -7.01
N LEU A 146 3.60 7.35 -6.03
CA LEU A 146 3.01 6.36 -5.14
C LEU A 146 1.89 6.96 -4.27
N ILE A 147 2.05 8.20 -3.81
CA ILE A 147 1.01 8.93 -3.07
C ILE A 147 -0.15 9.30 -4.00
N SER A 148 0.11 9.75 -5.22
CA SER A 148 -0.94 10.05 -6.21
C SER A 148 -1.78 8.81 -6.53
N LEU A 149 -1.14 7.67 -6.80
CA LEU A 149 -1.84 6.39 -7.03
C LEU A 149 -2.68 5.97 -5.81
N LEU A 150 -2.17 6.20 -4.60
CA LEU A 150 -2.92 5.92 -3.38
C LEU A 150 -4.18 6.79 -3.28
N VAL A 151 -4.09 8.08 -3.63
CA VAL A 151 -5.23 9.01 -3.67
C VAL A 151 -6.26 8.57 -4.71
N ASP A 152 -5.83 8.20 -5.91
CA ASP A 152 -6.73 7.68 -6.95
C ASP A 152 -7.49 6.44 -6.47
N THR A 153 -6.80 5.56 -5.74
CA THR A 153 -7.40 4.33 -5.18
C THR A 153 -8.43 4.62 -4.07
N PHE A 154 -8.57 5.86 -3.57
CA PHE A 154 -9.67 6.22 -2.67
C PHE A 154 -10.95 6.60 -3.42
N HIS A 155 -10.85 6.97 -4.70
CA HIS A 155 -12.01 7.22 -5.55
C HIS A 155 -12.55 5.91 -6.17
N THR A 156 -11.67 4.96 -6.49
CA THR A 156 -12.00 3.64 -7.11
C THR A 156 -12.78 2.61 -6.26
N PRO A 157 -12.93 2.72 -4.92
CA PRO A 157 -13.80 1.83 -4.16
C PRO A 157 -15.27 2.27 -4.23
N ALA A 158 -15.50 3.58 -4.40
CA ALA A 158 -16.85 4.17 -4.39
C ALA A 158 -17.59 3.98 -5.72
N ASP A 159 -16.87 3.99 -6.85
CA ASP A 159 -17.38 3.65 -8.18
C ASP A 159 -17.54 2.13 -8.37
N TRP A 160 -16.63 1.29 -7.86
CA TRP A 160 -16.75 -0.18 -7.91
C TRP A 160 -17.96 -0.68 -7.13
N TRP A 161 -18.19 -0.18 -5.91
CA TRP A 161 -19.40 -0.54 -5.16
C TRP A 161 -20.68 -0.04 -5.84
N ARG A 162 -20.67 1.18 -6.41
CA ARG A 162 -21.80 1.68 -7.21
C ARG A 162 -22.06 0.84 -8.46
N THR A 163 -21.03 0.34 -9.12
CA THR A 163 -21.19 -0.54 -10.30
C THR A 163 -21.69 -1.93 -9.93
N VAL A 164 -21.19 -2.51 -8.83
CA VAL A 164 -21.71 -3.78 -8.31
C VAL A 164 -23.17 -3.64 -7.87
N GLU A 165 -23.52 -2.55 -7.20
CA GLU A 165 -24.90 -2.27 -6.79
C GLU A 165 -25.81 -2.03 -8.01
N GLN A 166 -25.34 -1.30 -9.03
CA GLN A 166 -26.06 -1.18 -10.31
C GLN A 166 -26.20 -2.53 -11.03
N GLN A 167 -25.22 -3.43 -10.96
CA GLN A 167 -25.30 -4.79 -11.53
C GLN A 167 -26.23 -5.71 -10.74
N CYS A 168 -26.29 -5.60 -9.42
CA CYS A 168 -27.29 -6.31 -8.60
C CYS A 168 -28.72 -5.80 -8.87
N VAL A 169 -28.91 -4.48 -8.96
CA VAL A 169 -30.21 -3.86 -9.23
C VAL A 169 -30.68 -4.14 -10.67
N SER A 170 -29.81 -4.04 -11.67
CA SER A 170 -30.14 -4.39 -13.06
C SER A 170 -30.30 -5.91 -13.27
N GLY A 171 -29.56 -6.73 -12.53
CA GLY A 171 -29.69 -8.19 -12.54
C GLY A 171 -31.04 -8.70 -12.03
N THR A 172 -31.75 -7.94 -11.19
CA THR A 172 -33.12 -8.28 -10.77
C THR A 172 -34.22 -7.94 -11.79
N HIS A 173 -33.91 -7.16 -12.84
CA HIS A 173 -34.88 -6.84 -13.90
C HIS A 173 -34.82 -7.79 -15.10
N GLN A 174 -33.67 -8.42 -15.39
CA GLN A 174 -33.52 -9.25 -16.59
C GLN A 174 -34.02 -10.70 -16.43
N SER A 175 -34.43 -11.13 -15.24
CA SER A 175 -34.98 -12.47 -14.99
C SER A 175 -36.51 -12.55 -15.14
N ARG A 176 -37.19 -11.49 -15.60
CA ARG A 176 -38.65 -11.48 -15.84
C ARG A 176 -39.08 -11.37 -17.31
N GLU A 177 -38.14 -11.36 -18.25
CA GLU A 177 -38.43 -11.22 -19.70
C GLU A 177 -38.07 -12.45 -20.56
N PHE A 178 -37.63 -13.54 -19.94
CA PHE A 178 -37.61 -14.86 -20.60
C PHE A 178 -38.96 -15.57 -20.34
N ASP A 179 -40.03 -15.01 -20.92
CA ASP A 179 -41.27 -15.74 -21.14
C ASP A 179 -41.18 -16.37 -22.54
N PHE A 180 -41.43 -17.68 -22.59
CA PHE A 180 -41.37 -18.51 -23.79
C PHE A 180 -42.39 -18.03 -24.84
N PRO A 181 -42.07 -18.17 -26.13
CA PRO A 181 -42.75 -19.22 -26.89
C PRO A 181 -41.81 -20.25 -27.53
#